data_AF-A0A1Y1K4D3-F1
#
_entry.id   AF-A0A1Y1K4D3-F1
#
_cell.length_a   1.000
_cell.length_b   1.000
_cell.length_c   1.000
_cell.angle_alpha   90.00
_cell.angle_beta   90.00
_cell.angle_gamma   90.00
#
_symmetry.space_group_name_H-M   'P 1'
#
loop_
_entity.id
_entity.type
_entity.pdbx_description
1 polymer ?
#
loop_
_entity_poly.entity_id
_entity_poly.type
_entity_poly.pdbx_seq_one_letter_code
_entity_poly.pdbx_strand_id
1 'polypeptide(L)'
;MTDVAVDVSGNIEVPPEKQSIQPSKFLPFPTQLPQAKEWVQQRRQNIRPWLQFVQTSNFKFPQSLPRLSRRYMRNIEYFQSNYIFVFLILIAYCLITSPLLLFALAGSFFVGYKLSMRHAEGKKVIVFGHELALAQQFGILSICSMPVFYIVGAGAAMFWVLGASFFLITLHAVFYNIDAVVEDESSFGLMENV
;
A
#
# COMPACT_ATOMS: atom_id res chain seq x y z
N MET A 1 -39.91 -19.38 -79.88
CA MET A 1 -38.71 -18.90 -79.18
C MET A 1 -39.00 -17.48 -78.74
N THR A 2 -39.36 -17.32 -77.47
CA THR A 2 -39.47 -16.03 -76.78
C THR A 2 -38.96 -16.29 -75.38
N ASP A 3 -37.64 -16.19 -75.22
CA ASP A 3 -36.97 -16.30 -73.94
C ASP A 3 -37.22 -15.01 -73.17
N VAL A 4 -38.09 -15.09 -72.15
CA VAL A 4 -38.27 -14.01 -71.18
C VAL A 4 -37.12 -14.14 -70.19
N ALA A 5 -36.06 -13.37 -70.40
CA ALA A 5 -34.97 -13.22 -69.45
C ALA A 5 -35.50 -12.45 -68.22
N VAL A 6 -35.77 -13.18 -67.14
CA VAL A 6 -36.03 -12.57 -65.82
C VAL A 6 -34.69 -12.17 -65.23
N ASP A 7 -34.41 -10.86 -65.24
CA ASP A 7 -33.26 -10.28 -64.57
C ASP A 7 -33.48 -10.29 -63.06
N VAL A 8 -33.00 -11.34 -62.38
CA VAL A 8 -32.99 -11.43 -60.92
C VAL A 8 -31.73 -10.72 -60.40
N SER A 9 -31.68 -9.41 -60.57
CA SER A 9 -30.71 -8.56 -59.88
C SER A 9 -31.20 -8.30 -58.46
N GLY A 10 -31.03 -9.33 -57.61
CA GLY A 10 -31.16 -9.15 -56.17
C GLY A 10 -29.92 -8.45 -55.64
N ASN A 11 -30.04 -7.17 -55.29
CA ASN A 11 -29.02 -6.49 -54.50
C ASN A 11 -28.89 -7.20 -53.15
N ILE A 12 -27.93 -8.10 -53.04
CA ILE A 12 -27.51 -8.68 -51.76
C ILE A 12 -26.73 -7.58 -51.04
N GLU A 13 -27.43 -6.81 -50.22
CA GLU A 13 -26.80 -5.88 -49.30
C GLU A 13 -26.07 -6.70 -48.24
N VAL A 14 -24.75 -6.75 -48.38
CA VAL A 14 -23.85 -7.42 -47.43
C VAL A 14 -24.03 -6.73 -46.08
N PRO A 15 -24.31 -7.45 -44.98
CA PRO A 15 -24.44 -6.83 -43.67
C PRO A 15 -23.15 -6.06 -43.34
N PRO A 16 -23.22 -4.88 -42.68
CA PRO A 16 -22.01 -4.18 -42.29
C PRO A 16 -21.16 -5.11 -41.41
N GLU A 17 -19.92 -5.26 -41.82
CA GLU A 17 -18.84 -5.97 -41.16
C GLU A 17 -18.88 -5.72 -39.65
N LYS A 18 -19.02 -6.79 -38.85
CA LYS A 18 -18.91 -6.72 -37.39
C LYS A 18 -17.56 -6.10 -37.07
N GLN A 19 -17.58 -4.83 -36.64
CA GLN A 19 -16.43 -4.13 -36.11
C GLN A 19 -15.71 -5.05 -35.13
N SER A 20 -14.50 -5.44 -35.51
CA SER A 20 -13.59 -6.17 -34.64
C SER A 20 -13.43 -5.36 -33.36
N ILE A 21 -13.91 -5.92 -32.25
CA ILE A 21 -13.67 -5.39 -30.92
C ILE A 21 -12.15 -5.45 -30.75
N GLN A 22 -11.48 -4.30 -30.89
CA GLN A 22 -10.06 -4.21 -30.60
C GLN A 22 -9.87 -4.67 -29.15
N PRO A 23 -8.98 -5.64 -28.88
CA PRO A 23 -8.69 -6.02 -27.53
C PRO A 23 -8.21 -4.76 -26.81
N SER A 24 -8.90 -4.42 -25.73
CA SER A 24 -8.55 -3.33 -24.84
C SER A 24 -7.05 -3.38 -24.58
N LYS A 25 -6.34 -2.33 -25.00
CA LYS A 25 -4.93 -2.14 -24.66
C LYS A 25 -4.85 -2.16 -23.15
N PHE A 26 -4.46 -3.30 -22.59
CA PHE A 26 -4.13 -3.42 -21.18
C PHE A 26 -3.10 -2.33 -20.89
N LEU A 27 -3.41 -1.49 -19.90
CA LEU A 27 -2.53 -0.44 -19.43
C LEU A 27 -1.14 -1.05 -19.19
N PRO A 28 -0.05 -0.47 -19.72
CA PRO A 28 1.28 -0.97 -19.44
C PRO A 28 1.55 -0.79 -17.95
N PHE A 29 1.69 -1.91 -17.23
CA PHE A 29 2.17 -1.89 -15.86
C PHE A 29 3.59 -1.30 -15.86
N PRO A 30 3.87 -0.24 -15.08
CA PRO A 30 5.16 0.42 -15.08
C PRO A 30 6.23 -0.56 -14.57
N THR A 31 7.07 -1.02 -15.48
CA THR A 31 8.08 -2.07 -15.27
C THR A 31 9.43 -1.49 -14.82
N GLN A 32 9.45 -0.23 -14.40
CA GLN A 32 10.66 0.46 -13.96
C GLN A 32 10.51 0.87 -12.50
N LEU A 33 11.08 0.07 -11.60
CA LEU A 33 11.38 0.45 -10.22
C LEU A 33 12.88 0.77 -10.00
N PRO A 34 13.48 1.82 -10.61
CA PRO A 34 14.74 2.36 -10.13
C PRO A 34 14.58 3.29 -8.91
N GLN A 35 13.37 3.79 -8.62
CA GLN A 35 13.18 4.88 -7.67
C GLN A 35 13.11 4.46 -6.19
N ALA A 36 13.03 3.17 -5.87
CA ALA A 36 12.87 2.73 -4.48
C ALA A 36 14.14 3.00 -3.65
N LYS A 37 15.34 2.81 -4.22
CA LYS A 37 16.60 3.04 -3.48
C LYS A 37 16.87 4.52 -3.24
N GLU A 38 16.66 5.35 -4.26
CA GLU A 38 16.80 6.81 -4.15
C GLU A 38 15.75 7.40 -3.22
N TRP A 39 14.49 6.92 -3.28
CA TRP A 39 13.44 7.27 -2.33
C TRP A 39 13.82 6.85 -0.91
N VAL A 40 14.30 5.62 -0.69
CA VAL A 40 14.77 5.18 0.65
C VAL A 40 15.95 6.05 1.11
N GLN A 41 16.89 6.43 0.25
CA GLN A 41 18.03 7.27 0.60
C GLN A 41 17.62 8.71 0.93
N GLN A 42 16.76 9.34 0.14
CA GLN A 42 16.18 10.65 0.44
C GLN A 42 15.35 10.63 1.72
N ARG A 43 14.56 9.56 1.95
CA ARG A 43 13.79 9.40 3.18
C ARG A 43 14.71 9.23 4.38
N ARG A 44 15.82 8.48 4.23
CA ARG A 44 16.83 8.24 5.26
C ARG A 44 17.64 9.47 5.63
N GLN A 45 17.93 10.35 4.67
CA GLN A 45 18.54 11.67 4.92
C GLN A 45 17.57 12.64 5.62
N ASN A 46 16.25 12.46 5.45
CA ASN A 46 15.21 13.21 6.15
C ASN A 46 14.70 12.52 7.43
N ILE A 47 15.35 11.43 7.89
CA ILE A 47 15.03 10.87 9.21
C ILE A 47 15.56 11.85 10.25
N ARG A 48 14.65 12.64 10.80
CA ARG A 48 14.90 13.51 11.94
C ARG A 48 15.38 12.65 13.11
N PRO A 49 16.37 13.12 13.91
CA PRO A 49 17.01 12.32 14.94
C PRO A 49 15.98 11.76 15.92
N TRP A 50 15.95 10.44 16.08
CA TRP A 50 15.09 9.72 17.02
C TRP A 50 15.24 10.20 18.47
N LEU A 51 16.42 10.72 18.80
CA LEU A 51 16.70 11.35 20.09
C LEU A 51 15.74 12.51 20.37
N GLN A 52 15.44 13.36 19.38
CA GLN A 52 14.51 14.48 19.53
C GLN A 52 13.05 13.99 19.70
N PHE A 53 12.69 12.89 19.04
CA PHE A 53 11.37 12.26 19.19
C PHE A 53 11.16 11.64 20.58
N VAL A 54 12.20 11.07 21.20
CA VAL A 54 12.10 10.43 22.53
C VAL A 54 12.40 11.42 23.66
N GLN A 55 12.86 12.64 23.36
CA GLN A 55 13.22 13.61 24.38
C GLN A 55 11.98 14.13 25.12
N THR A 56 11.77 13.59 26.33
CA THR A 56 10.58 13.85 27.16
C THR A 56 10.56 15.23 27.83
N SER A 57 11.64 16.02 27.70
CA SER A 57 11.75 17.36 28.30
C SER A 57 10.76 18.38 27.72
N ASN A 58 10.22 18.11 26.53
CA ASN A 58 9.28 19.00 25.83
C ASN A 58 7.82 18.61 26.01
N PHE A 59 7.49 17.65 26.88
CA PHE A 59 6.11 17.26 27.15
C PHE A 59 5.46 18.30 28.07
N LYS A 60 4.51 19.07 27.54
CA LYS A 60 3.76 20.09 28.31
C LYS A 60 2.27 19.96 28.02
N PHE A 61 1.46 19.98 29.07
CA PHE A 61 0.01 19.92 28.93
C PHE A 61 -0.49 21.22 28.26
N PRO A 62 -1.28 21.14 27.17
CA PRO A 62 -1.76 22.32 26.47
C PRO A 62 -2.84 23.02 27.30
N GLN A 63 -2.77 24.35 27.36
CA GLN A 63 -3.75 25.16 28.10
C GLN A 63 -5.05 25.44 27.32
N SER A 64 -5.13 25.10 26.02
CA SER A 64 -6.36 25.31 25.22
C SER A 64 -6.49 24.39 24.00
N LEU A 65 -7.73 24.00 23.67
CA LEU A 65 -8.08 23.09 22.57
C LEU A 65 -7.69 23.60 21.16
N PRO A 66 -7.82 24.90 20.81
CA PRO A 66 -7.42 25.40 19.50
C PRO A 66 -5.90 25.39 19.29
N ARG A 67 -5.12 25.57 20.38
CA ARG A 67 -3.66 25.44 20.34
C ARG A 67 -3.24 23.98 20.23
N LEU A 68 -4.02 23.07 20.82
CA LEU A 68 -3.79 21.64 20.73
C LEU A 68 -3.94 21.12 19.30
N SER A 69 -4.98 21.50 18.55
CA SER A 69 -5.14 21.01 17.17
C SER A 69 -4.04 21.50 16.23
N ARG A 70 -3.58 22.76 16.41
CA ARG A 70 -2.43 23.30 15.66
C ARG A 70 -1.14 22.55 15.98
N ARG A 71 -0.89 22.23 17.26
CA ARG A 71 0.25 21.41 17.67
C ARG A 71 0.19 20.02 17.07
N TYR A 72 -0.98 19.38 17.14
CA TYR A 72 -1.21 18.05 16.57
C TYR A 72 -0.88 17.99 15.08
N MET A 73 -1.40 18.91 14.26
CA MET A 73 -1.14 18.92 12.82
C MET A 73 0.35 19.14 12.50
N ARG A 74 1.00 20.11 13.16
CA ARG A 74 2.43 20.36 12.96
C ARG A 74 3.31 19.21 13.46
N ASN A 75 2.93 18.54 14.55
CA ASN A 75 3.63 17.36 15.06
C ASN A 75 3.53 16.16 14.11
N ILE A 76 2.37 15.95 13.48
CA ILE A 76 2.18 14.89 12.48
C ILE A 76 3.06 15.11 11.26
N GLU A 77 3.11 16.35 10.76
CA GLU A 77 3.96 16.69 9.62
C GLU A 77 5.45 16.58 9.97
N TYR A 78 5.85 17.07 11.14
CA TYR A 78 7.24 17.08 11.59
C TYR A 78 7.79 15.67 11.87
N PHE A 79 6.98 14.78 12.48
CA PHE A 79 7.41 13.41 12.85
C PHE A 79 6.81 12.31 11.99
N GLN A 80 6.29 12.63 10.80
CA GLN A 80 5.62 11.66 9.91
C GLN A 80 6.42 10.36 9.72
N SER A 81 7.72 10.49 9.43
CA SER A 81 8.61 9.33 9.24
C SER A 81 8.72 8.47 10.50
N ASN A 82 8.86 9.08 11.68
CA ASN A 82 8.99 8.37 12.95
C ASN A 82 7.69 7.64 13.31
N TYR A 83 6.53 8.23 13.04
CA TYR A 83 5.24 7.56 13.24
C TYR A 83 5.05 6.37 12.31
N ILE A 84 5.50 6.45 11.05
CA ILE A 84 5.50 5.30 10.13
C ILE A 84 6.39 4.18 10.68
N PHE A 85 7.57 4.50 11.21
CA PHE A 85 8.42 3.48 11.82
C PHE A 85 7.78 2.86 13.07
N VAL A 86 7.19 3.65 13.96
CA VAL A 86 6.46 3.13 15.14
C VAL A 86 5.34 2.20 14.69
N PHE A 87 4.55 2.60 13.68
CA PHE A 87 3.50 1.77 13.10
C PHE A 87 4.04 0.44 12.55
N LEU A 88 5.15 0.47 11.80
CA LEU A 88 5.80 -0.74 11.27
C LEU A 88 6.34 -1.65 12.38
N ILE A 89 6.95 -1.08 13.42
CA ILE A 89 7.42 -1.83 14.59
C ILE A 89 6.23 -2.48 15.30
N LEU A 90 5.10 -1.78 15.42
CA LEU A 90 3.90 -2.31 16.05
C LEU A 90 3.28 -3.46 15.25
N ILE A 91 3.26 -3.36 13.92
CA ILE A 91 2.88 -4.46 13.02
C ILE A 91 3.82 -5.65 13.25
N ALA A 92 5.13 -5.44 13.19
CA ALA A 92 6.10 -6.51 13.38
C ALA A 92 5.97 -7.19 14.75
N TYR A 93 5.79 -6.40 15.81
CA TYR A 93 5.52 -6.90 17.16
C TYR A 93 4.24 -7.75 17.21
N CYS A 94 3.16 -7.30 16.58
CA CYS A 94 1.91 -8.05 16.50
C CYS A 94 2.07 -9.38 15.74
N LEU A 95 2.81 -9.38 14.63
CA LEU A 95 3.12 -10.59 13.86
C LEU A 95 3.94 -11.59 14.68
N ILE A 96 4.96 -11.13 15.42
CA ILE A 96 5.81 -12.00 16.23
C ILE A 96 5.04 -12.57 17.44
N THR A 97 4.18 -11.76 18.06
CA THR A 97 3.38 -12.17 19.23
C THR A 97 2.27 -13.16 18.85
N SER A 98 1.81 -13.14 17.60
CA SER A 98 0.78 -14.06 17.09
C SER A 98 1.39 -15.11 16.15
N PRO A 99 1.87 -16.26 16.67
CA PRO A 99 2.53 -17.28 15.84
C PRO A 99 1.60 -17.83 14.76
N LEU A 100 0.30 -17.96 15.05
CA LEU A 100 -0.69 -18.45 14.07
C LEU A 100 -0.83 -17.51 12.87
N LEU A 101 -0.83 -16.19 13.10
CA LEU A 101 -0.94 -15.18 12.06
C LEU A 101 0.33 -15.14 11.21
N LEU A 102 1.48 -15.31 11.86
CA LEU A 102 2.76 -15.48 11.18
C LEU A 102 2.76 -16.71 10.28
N PHE A 103 2.31 -17.87 10.76
CA PHE A 103 2.22 -19.09 9.93
C PHE A 103 1.24 -18.93 8.75
N ALA A 104 0.07 -18.32 8.96
CA ALA A 104 -0.89 -18.05 7.89
C ALA A 104 -0.32 -17.10 6.82
N LEU A 105 0.38 -16.05 7.25
CA LEU A 105 1.04 -15.09 6.37
C LEU A 105 2.20 -15.75 5.61
N ALA A 106 3.07 -16.48 6.31
CA ALA A 106 4.21 -17.18 5.72
C ALA A 106 3.76 -18.26 4.73
N GLY A 107 2.71 -19.02 5.06
CA GLY A 107 2.13 -20.02 4.18
C GLY A 107 1.56 -19.38 2.91
N SER A 108 0.81 -18.29 3.05
CA SER A 108 0.25 -17.55 1.89
C SER A 108 1.34 -16.95 1.01
N PHE A 109 2.39 -16.38 1.62
CA PHE A 109 3.54 -15.85 0.90
C PHE A 109 4.34 -16.95 0.21
N PHE A 110 4.53 -18.11 0.86
CA PHE A 110 5.23 -19.25 0.28
C PHE A 110 4.51 -19.79 -0.95
N VAL A 111 3.18 -19.98 -0.86
CA VAL A 111 2.36 -20.42 -2.00
C VAL A 111 2.41 -19.38 -3.12
N GLY A 112 2.27 -18.08 -2.81
CA GLY A 112 2.38 -17.00 -3.79
C GLY A 112 3.75 -16.91 -4.45
N TYR A 113 4.83 -17.09 -3.69
CA TYR A 113 6.20 -17.12 -4.21
C TYR A 113 6.42 -18.32 -5.13
N LYS A 114 5.98 -19.52 -4.72
CA LYS A 114 6.04 -20.73 -5.57
C LYS A 114 5.25 -20.55 -6.85
N LEU A 115 4.09 -19.90 -6.79
CA LEU A 115 3.26 -19.60 -7.94
C LEU A 115 3.93 -18.62 -8.89
N SER A 116 4.49 -17.53 -8.36
CA SER A 116 5.27 -16.54 -9.12
C SER A 116 6.49 -17.16 -9.81
N MET A 117 7.24 -18.01 -9.10
CA MET A 117 8.37 -18.74 -9.67
C MET A 117 7.95 -19.69 -10.79
N ARG A 118 6.87 -20.47 -10.61
CA ARG A 118 6.35 -21.35 -11.67
C ARG A 118 5.93 -20.56 -12.91
N HIS A 119 5.33 -19.38 -12.73
CA HIS A 119 4.98 -18.51 -13.84
C HIS A 119 6.23 -17.98 -14.55
N ALA A 120 7.28 -17.59 -13.82
CA ALA A 120 8.55 -17.14 -14.38
C ALA A 120 9.29 -18.26 -15.13
N GLU A 121 9.16 -19.53 -14.71
CA GLU A 121 9.69 -20.70 -15.42
C GLU A 121 8.89 -21.07 -16.69
N GLY A 122 7.87 -20.29 -17.06
CA GLY A 122 7.03 -20.57 -18.24
C GLY A 122 6.06 -21.74 -18.05
N LYS A 123 5.96 -22.31 -16.84
CA LYS A 123 4.99 -23.36 -16.50
C LYS A 123 3.63 -22.73 -16.28
N LYS A 124 2.92 -22.49 -17.38
CA LYS A 124 1.54 -21.99 -17.35
C LYS A 124 0.66 -23.01 -16.63
N VAL A 125 -0.03 -22.57 -15.59
CA VAL A 125 -0.96 -23.41 -14.84
C VAL A 125 -2.23 -23.52 -15.69
N ILE A 126 -2.41 -24.67 -16.34
CA ILE A 126 -3.61 -24.95 -17.13
C ILE A 126 -4.61 -25.64 -16.21
N VAL A 127 -5.76 -25.03 -16.00
CA VAL A 127 -6.88 -25.63 -15.27
C VAL A 127 -8.05 -25.73 -16.23
N PHE A 128 -8.64 -26.93 -16.37
CA PHE A 128 -9.77 -27.18 -17.27
C PHE A 128 -9.51 -26.82 -18.75
N GLY A 129 -8.26 -26.85 -19.21
CA GLY A 129 -7.88 -26.53 -20.59
C GLY A 129 -7.72 -25.03 -20.90
N HIS A 130 -7.86 -24.16 -19.90
CA HIS A 130 -7.60 -22.72 -20.04
C HIS A 130 -6.33 -22.31 -19.29
N GLU A 131 -5.50 -21.47 -19.92
CA GLU A 131 -4.30 -20.92 -19.29
C GLU A 131 -4.71 -19.87 -18.25
N LEU A 132 -4.43 -20.12 -16.96
CA LEU A 132 -4.73 -19.15 -15.91
C LEU A 132 -3.70 -18.02 -15.92
N ALA A 133 -4.16 -16.78 -16.06
CA ALA A 133 -3.33 -15.60 -15.90
C ALA A 133 -2.81 -15.50 -14.45
N LEU A 134 -1.62 -14.93 -14.26
CA LEU A 134 -1.02 -14.75 -12.93
C LEU A 134 -1.96 -14.01 -11.97
N ALA A 135 -2.67 -12.99 -12.46
CA ALA A 135 -3.67 -12.24 -11.69
C ALA A 135 -4.82 -13.13 -11.18
N GLN A 136 -5.29 -14.07 -11.99
CA GLN A 136 -6.35 -15.01 -11.58
C GLN A 136 -5.84 -15.98 -10.53
N GLN A 137 -4.60 -16.46 -10.65
CA GLN A 137 -4.00 -17.37 -9.68
C GLN A 137 -3.82 -16.69 -8.31
N PHE A 138 -3.37 -15.43 -8.27
CA PHE A 138 -3.32 -14.65 -7.03
C PHE A 138 -4.71 -14.30 -6.50
N GLY A 139 -5.70 -14.08 -7.37
CA GLY A 139 -7.10 -13.91 -6.99
C GLY A 139 -7.67 -15.13 -6.27
N ILE A 140 -7.47 -16.33 -6.85
CA ILE A 140 -7.89 -17.60 -6.23
C ILE A 140 -7.16 -17.81 -4.91
N LEU A 141 -5.84 -17.60 -4.87
CA LEU A 141 -5.06 -17.69 -3.63
C LEU A 141 -5.60 -16.75 -2.55
N SER A 142 -5.94 -15.51 -2.91
CA SER A 142 -6.50 -14.52 -1.99
C SER A 142 -7.85 -14.98 -1.44
N ILE A 143 -8.76 -15.45 -2.30
CA ILE A 143 -10.08 -15.96 -1.91
C ILE A 143 -9.95 -17.19 -1.00
N CYS A 144 -9.05 -18.12 -1.31
CA CYS A 144 -8.80 -19.30 -0.47
C CYS A 144 -8.13 -18.94 0.87
N SER A 145 -7.26 -17.92 0.89
CA SER A 145 -6.55 -17.51 2.11
C SER A 145 -7.44 -16.70 3.07
N MET A 146 -8.45 -15.97 2.55
CA MET A 146 -9.34 -15.13 3.36
C MET A 146 -10.00 -15.87 4.53
N PRO A 147 -10.63 -17.06 4.35
CA PRO A 147 -11.18 -17.84 5.46
C PRO A 147 -10.13 -18.23 6.51
N VAL A 148 -8.91 -18.57 6.08
CA VAL A 148 -7.81 -18.93 6.98
C VAL A 148 -7.43 -17.73 7.84
N PHE A 149 -7.24 -16.56 7.23
CA PHE A 149 -6.95 -15.32 7.95
C PHE A 149 -8.07 -14.89 8.89
N TYR A 150 -9.32 -15.15 8.53
CA TYR A 150 -10.48 -14.89 9.40
C TYR A 150 -10.44 -15.76 10.66
N ILE A 151 -10.24 -17.09 10.51
CA ILE A 151 -10.17 -18.03 11.64
C ILE A 151 -8.98 -17.72 12.55
N VAL A 152 -7.85 -17.33 11.96
CA VAL A 152 -6.62 -16.95 12.68
C VAL A 152 -6.77 -15.60 13.41
N GLY A 153 -7.85 -14.85 13.16
CA GLY A 153 -8.12 -13.59 13.84
C GLY A 153 -7.32 -12.41 13.30
N ALA A 154 -6.95 -12.43 12.01
CA ALA A 154 -6.19 -11.35 11.38
C ALA A 154 -6.88 -9.99 11.49
N GLY A 155 -8.22 -9.96 11.39
CA GLY A 155 -8.99 -8.73 11.56
C GLY A 155 -8.85 -8.11 12.96
N ALA A 156 -8.88 -8.93 14.02
CA ALA A 156 -8.71 -8.45 15.39
C ALA A 156 -7.28 -7.92 15.61
N ALA A 157 -6.28 -8.61 15.08
CA ALA A 157 -4.88 -8.15 15.11
C ALA A 157 -4.70 -6.80 14.38
N MET A 158 -5.28 -6.65 13.18
CA MET A 158 -5.24 -5.39 12.45
C MET A 158 -5.92 -4.26 13.21
N PHE A 159 -7.11 -4.50 13.78
CA PHE A 159 -7.82 -3.50 14.57
C PHE A 159 -7.03 -3.07 15.80
N TRP A 160 -6.42 -4.02 16.51
CA TRP A 160 -5.55 -3.73 17.65
C TRP A 160 -4.36 -2.87 17.23
N VAL A 161 -3.65 -3.25 16.16
CA VAL A 161 -2.48 -2.51 15.68
C VAL A 161 -2.84 -1.10 15.25
N LEU A 162 -3.92 -0.95 14.50
CA LEU A 162 -4.42 0.36 14.07
C LEU A 162 -4.82 1.22 15.26
N GLY A 163 -5.58 0.67 16.21
CA GLY A 163 -6.03 1.39 17.40
C GLY A 163 -4.86 1.81 18.30
N ALA A 164 -3.94 0.89 18.59
CA ALA A 164 -2.75 1.16 19.40
C ALA A 164 -1.83 2.19 18.73
N SER A 165 -1.63 2.09 17.41
CA SER A 165 -0.83 3.07 16.67
C SER A 165 -1.48 4.44 16.67
N PHE A 166 -2.78 4.52 16.38
CA PHE A 166 -3.53 5.77 16.41
C PHE A 166 -3.47 6.41 17.80
N PHE A 167 -3.65 5.62 18.87
CA PHE A 167 -3.56 6.09 20.24
C PHE A 167 -2.16 6.61 20.58
N LEU A 168 -1.10 5.85 20.28
CA LEU A 168 0.29 6.26 20.54
C LEU A 168 0.68 7.51 19.76
N ILE A 169 0.34 7.58 18.47
CA ILE A 169 0.63 8.74 17.61
C ILE A 169 -0.14 9.95 18.12
N THR A 170 -1.43 9.80 18.43
CA THR A 170 -2.25 10.91 18.94
C THR A 170 -1.73 11.39 20.29
N LEU A 171 -1.43 10.48 21.21
CA LEU A 171 -0.85 10.81 22.51
C LEU A 171 0.46 11.58 22.34
N HIS A 172 1.36 11.08 21.48
CA HIS A 172 2.61 11.77 21.21
C HIS A 172 2.39 13.16 20.59
N ALA A 173 1.56 13.26 19.55
CA ALA A 173 1.30 14.49 18.82
C ALA A 173 0.55 15.55 19.66
N VAL A 174 -0.24 15.13 20.65
CA VAL A 174 -0.98 16.02 21.56
C VAL A 174 -0.06 16.57 22.65
N PHE A 175 0.83 15.72 23.20
CA PHE A 175 1.64 16.07 24.36
C PHE A 175 3.02 16.65 23.99
N TYR A 176 3.53 16.38 22.79
CA TYR A 176 4.82 16.90 22.33
C TYR A 176 4.71 18.39 21.97
N ASN A 177 5.44 19.25 22.68
CA ASN A 177 5.42 20.69 22.42
C ASN A 177 6.43 21.10 21.34
N ILE A 178 6.01 21.03 20.09
CA ILE A 178 6.82 21.45 18.94
C ILE A 178 7.10 22.96 18.86
N ASP A 179 6.32 23.81 19.54
CA ASP A 179 6.59 25.25 19.59
C ASP A 179 7.98 25.55 20.18
N ALA A 180 8.34 24.89 21.28
CA ALA A 180 9.63 25.11 21.95
C ALA A 180 10.83 24.67 21.10
N VAL A 181 10.66 23.58 20.35
CA VAL A 181 11.75 22.99 19.55
C VAL A 181 12.02 23.79 18.28
N VAL A 182 10.96 24.29 17.63
CA VAL A 182 11.10 25.12 16.42
C VAL A 182 11.70 26.49 16.78
N GLU A 183 11.33 27.07 17.92
CA GLU A 183 11.95 28.29 18.42
C GLU A 183 13.45 28.10 18.67
N ASP A 184 13.85 27.00 19.34
CA ASP A 184 15.27 26.69 19.61
C ASP A 184 16.08 26.49 18.31
N GLU A 185 15.56 25.74 17.32
CA GLU A 185 16.26 25.56 16.03
C GLU A 185 16.38 26.88 15.26
N SER A 186 15.35 27.73 15.28
CA SER A 186 15.41 29.04 14.64
C SER A 186 16.42 29.98 15.31
N SER A 187 16.48 29.97 16.65
CA SER A 187 17.43 30.79 17.41
C SER A 187 18.87 30.33 17.20
N PHE A 188 19.10 29.02 17.17
CA PHE A 188 20.41 28.44 16.86
C PHE A 188 20.85 28.76 15.43
N GLY A 189 19.96 28.62 14.45
CA GLY A 189 20.26 28.97 13.05
C GLY A 189 20.61 30.44 12.85
N LEU A 190 20.05 31.36 13.66
CA LEU A 190 20.45 32.77 13.62
C LEU A 190 21.82 33.03 14.25
N MET A 191 22.27 32.23 15.22
CA MET A 191 23.59 32.36 15.83
C MET A 191 24.72 31.76 14.99
N GLU A 192 24.43 30.78 14.13
CA GLU A 192 25.44 30.20 13.21
C GLU A 192 25.73 31.14 12.01
N ASN A 193 24.82 32.06 11.70
CA ASN A 193 24.93 33.00 10.58
C ASN A 193 25.53 34.37 10.98
N VAL A 194 26.11 34.50 12.17
CA VAL A 194 26.81 35.70 12.67
C VAL A 194 28.27 35.36 12.98
#